data_AF-A0AA86HYG3-F1
#
_entry.id   AF-A0AA86HYG3-F1
#
_cell.length_a   1.000
_cell.length_b   1.000
_cell.length_c   1.000
_cell.angle_alpha   90.00
_cell.angle_beta   90.00
_cell.angle_gamma   90.00
#
_symmetry.space_group_name_H-M   'P 1'
#
loop_
_entity.id
_entity.type
_entity.pdbx_description
1 polymer ?
#
loop_
_entity_poly.entity_id
_entity_poly.type
_entity_poly.pdbx_seq_one_letter_code
_entity_poly.pdbx_strand_id
1 'polypeptide(L)'
;MNREQVIEVYQDVLEKRRKRFPNYFFVGKEGKKYMRYMTCYLLEQHLSIPIDEIPFQVGANTLWSHRLRPPAMLYGWNYYEVIDNAYPGKFKPWQFQQTPDKYWDGEEGKRRAIEAVRYVIEKKMKIPMEEIPSRVNFHFFKQHGLGGAFTLLGYSPFQIVEAIYPGIFRPWQFAHVPMNCWKNEEYIREAMDNFLFKQLHFSSYHEAFLQLKRSHFTDFQLTGLFQMAFDSRMNNVRKWINEQLNNTDDELFYMNLD
;
A
#
# COMPACT_ATOMS: atom_id res chain seq x y z
N MET A 1 -39.88 15.38 1.93
CA MET A 1 -39.57 16.10 3.19
C MET A 1 -38.25 16.82 3.00
N ASN A 2 -38.09 18.00 3.61
CA ASN A 2 -36.79 18.68 3.62
C ASN A 2 -35.83 18.00 4.62
N ARG A 3 -34.59 18.47 4.67
CA ARG A 3 -33.53 17.87 5.50
C ARG A 3 -33.88 17.94 6.99
N GLU A 4 -34.37 19.08 7.44
CA GLU A 4 -34.68 19.36 8.85
C GLU A 4 -35.79 18.45 9.36
N GLN A 5 -36.88 18.30 8.59
CA GLN A 5 -38.00 17.41 8.91
C GLN A 5 -37.56 15.93 8.99
N VAL A 6 -36.64 15.51 8.12
CA VAL A 6 -36.10 14.14 8.14
C VAL A 6 -35.26 13.90 9.39
N ILE A 7 -34.42 14.88 9.76
CA ILE A 7 -33.58 14.83 10.96
C ILE A 7 -34.45 14.79 12.21
N GLU A 8 -35.50 15.60 12.30
CA GLU A 8 -36.44 15.60 13.43
C GLU A 8 -37.09 14.21 13.63
N VAL A 9 -37.57 13.59 12.54
CA VAL A 9 -38.11 12.22 12.60
C VAL A 9 -37.05 11.22 13.06
N TYR A 10 -35.79 11.40 12.64
CA TYR A 10 -34.71 10.51 13.06
C TYR A 10 -34.33 10.70 14.54
N GLN A 11 -34.26 11.93 15.02
CA GLN A 11 -34.06 12.27 16.43
C GLN A 11 -35.13 11.60 17.30
N ASP A 12 -36.41 11.70 16.92
CA ASP A 12 -37.51 11.03 17.62
C ASP A 12 -37.34 9.52 17.73
N VAL A 13 -36.78 8.88 16.68
CA VAL A 13 -36.54 7.44 16.67
C VAL A 13 -35.31 7.07 17.52
N LEU A 14 -34.26 7.90 17.52
CA LEU A 14 -33.08 7.72 18.36
C LEU A 14 -33.43 7.86 19.84
N GLU A 15 -34.17 8.91 20.20
CA GLU A 15 -34.60 9.22 21.56
C GLU A 15 -35.77 8.36 22.05
N LYS A 16 -36.26 7.43 21.21
CA LYS A 16 -37.39 6.53 21.49
C LYS A 16 -38.73 7.27 21.75
N ARG A 17 -38.85 8.55 21.39
CA ARG A 17 -40.14 9.26 21.30
C ARG A 17 -41.06 8.63 20.26
N ARG A 18 -40.47 7.98 19.25
CA ARG A 18 -41.18 7.22 18.21
C ARG A 18 -40.63 5.80 18.10
N LYS A 19 -41.52 4.80 18.08
CA LYS A 19 -41.15 3.37 17.99
C LYS A 19 -40.50 2.96 16.66
N ARG A 20 -40.95 3.54 15.55
CA ARG A 20 -40.48 3.21 14.19
C ARG A 20 -40.59 4.41 13.25
N PHE A 21 -39.81 4.41 12.18
CA PHE A 21 -39.97 5.39 11.10
C PHE A 21 -41.39 5.37 10.50
N PRO A 22 -41.87 6.49 9.93
CA PRO A 22 -43.14 6.55 9.21
C PRO A 22 -43.25 5.48 8.11
N ASN A 23 -44.48 5.10 7.77
CA ASN A 23 -44.71 4.19 6.66
C ASN A 23 -44.18 4.81 5.36
N TYR A 24 -43.55 3.98 4.51
CA TYR A 24 -42.99 4.38 3.21
C TYR A 24 -41.88 5.46 3.28
N PHE A 25 -41.30 5.70 4.46
CA PHE A 25 -40.27 6.73 4.65
C PHE A 25 -39.01 6.48 3.81
N PHE A 26 -38.65 5.22 3.57
CA PHE A 26 -37.44 4.84 2.83
C PHE A 26 -37.75 4.31 1.42
N VAL A 27 -38.75 4.86 0.72
CA VAL A 27 -39.09 4.40 -0.63
C VAL A 27 -38.34 5.21 -1.69
N GLY A 28 -37.76 4.49 -2.65
CA GLY A 28 -37.19 5.06 -3.86
C GLY A 28 -36.02 6.02 -3.64
N LYS A 29 -35.85 6.97 -4.56
CA LYS A 29 -34.74 7.95 -4.54
C LYS A 29 -34.83 8.88 -3.33
N GLU A 30 -36.04 9.28 -2.94
CA GLU A 30 -36.24 10.13 -1.75
C GLU A 30 -35.84 9.40 -0.47
N GLY A 31 -36.17 8.11 -0.33
CA GLY A 31 -35.72 7.31 0.81
C GLY A 31 -34.19 7.23 0.95
N LYS A 32 -33.48 7.08 -0.17
CA LYS A 32 -32.00 7.09 -0.19
C LYS A 32 -31.43 8.45 0.21
N LYS A 33 -32.09 9.53 -0.24
CA LYS A 33 -31.76 10.90 0.15
C LYS A 33 -31.99 11.16 1.64
N TYR A 34 -33.06 10.61 2.22
CA TYR A 34 -33.31 10.69 3.65
C TYR A 34 -32.26 9.94 4.46
N MET A 35 -31.87 8.74 4.01
CA MET A 35 -30.74 8.01 4.59
C MET A 35 -29.46 8.84 4.60
N ARG A 36 -29.15 9.55 3.51
CA ARG A 36 -28.00 10.46 3.46
C ARG A 36 -28.10 11.55 4.53
N TYR A 37 -29.25 12.22 4.65
CA TYR A 37 -29.43 13.27 5.65
C TYR A 37 -29.26 12.76 7.07
N MET A 38 -29.82 11.59 7.37
CA MET A 38 -29.72 10.95 8.68
C MET A 38 -28.29 10.54 9.01
N THR A 39 -27.57 9.94 8.05
CA THR A 39 -26.18 9.53 8.23
C THR A 39 -25.25 10.73 8.44
N CYS A 40 -25.38 11.81 7.64
CA CYS A 40 -24.60 13.02 7.86
C CYS A 40 -24.89 13.65 9.23
N TYR A 41 -26.16 13.75 9.62
CA TYR A 41 -26.53 14.23 10.96
C TYR A 41 -25.93 13.36 12.06
N LEU A 42 -26.04 12.03 11.94
CA LEU A 42 -25.50 11.10 12.93
C LEU A 42 -24.00 11.33 13.14
N LEU A 43 -23.23 11.35 12.06
CA LEU A 43 -21.77 11.40 12.17
C LEU A 43 -21.27 12.78 12.53
N GLU A 44 -21.80 13.83 11.91
CA GLU A 44 -21.26 15.20 12.06
C GLU A 44 -21.81 15.92 13.29
N GLN A 45 -23.07 15.70 13.65
CA GLN A 45 -23.76 16.50 14.68
C GLN A 45 -24.05 15.69 15.94
N HIS A 46 -24.51 14.45 15.81
CA HIS A 46 -24.86 13.63 16.97
C HIS A 46 -23.62 13.01 17.63
N LEU A 47 -22.69 12.49 16.84
CA LEU A 47 -21.45 11.88 17.31
C LEU A 47 -20.24 12.83 17.23
N SER A 48 -20.39 13.97 16.56
CA SER A 48 -19.32 14.99 16.41
C SER A 48 -18.01 14.44 15.85
N ILE A 49 -18.09 13.51 14.89
CA ILE A 49 -16.94 12.88 14.25
C ILE A 49 -16.45 13.79 13.11
N PRO A 50 -15.17 14.24 13.13
CA PRO A 50 -14.57 14.95 12.01
C PRO A 50 -14.62 14.11 10.72
N ILE A 51 -14.88 14.77 9.59
CA ILE A 51 -15.08 14.07 8.30
C ILE A 51 -13.86 13.22 7.94
N ASP A 52 -12.65 13.71 8.20
CA ASP A 52 -11.38 13.01 7.96
C ASP A 52 -11.14 11.82 8.90
N GLU A 53 -11.83 11.78 10.05
CA GLU A 53 -11.75 10.69 11.02
C GLU A 53 -12.77 9.57 10.80
N ILE A 54 -13.78 9.79 9.94
CA ILE A 54 -14.84 8.82 9.61
C ILE A 54 -14.26 7.42 9.28
N PRO A 55 -13.25 7.26 8.40
CA PRO A 55 -12.72 5.94 8.07
C PRO A 55 -12.12 5.18 9.26
N PHE A 56 -11.66 5.89 10.29
CA PHE A 56 -11.00 5.30 11.45
C PHE A 56 -11.94 5.00 12.61
N GLN A 57 -13.06 5.74 12.72
CA GLN A 57 -13.99 5.63 13.85
C GLN A 57 -15.35 5.00 13.50
N VAL A 58 -15.73 4.99 12.22
CA VAL A 58 -17.05 4.55 11.80
C VAL A 58 -16.98 3.16 11.20
N GLY A 59 -17.68 2.22 11.82
CA GLY A 59 -17.89 0.88 11.29
C GLY A 59 -19.36 0.49 11.28
N ALA A 60 -19.62 -0.76 10.91
CA ALA A 60 -20.96 -1.34 10.89
C ALA A 60 -21.71 -1.13 12.23
N ASN A 61 -21.04 -1.40 13.36
CA ASN A 61 -21.64 -1.26 14.68
C ASN A 61 -22.09 0.19 14.96
N THR A 62 -21.30 1.19 14.56
CA THR A 62 -21.63 2.62 14.71
C THR A 62 -22.97 2.94 14.03
N LEU A 63 -23.20 2.45 12.81
CA LEU A 63 -24.45 2.73 12.08
C LEU A 63 -25.62 1.89 12.62
N TRP A 64 -25.36 0.64 12.95
CA TRP A 64 -26.41 -0.30 13.37
C TRP A 64 -26.97 0.01 14.76
N SER A 65 -26.14 0.45 15.70
CA SER A 65 -26.58 0.87 17.03
C SER A 65 -27.44 2.15 17.00
N HIS A 66 -27.32 2.96 15.94
CA HIS A 66 -28.05 4.21 15.74
C HIS A 66 -29.19 4.09 14.71
N ARG A 67 -29.85 2.93 14.67
CA ARG A 67 -31.10 2.70 13.91
C ARG A 67 -30.99 2.82 12.38
N LEU A 68 -29.79 2.79 11.82
CA LEU A 68 -29.61 2.79 10.35
C LEU A 68 -29.64 1.39 9.72
N ARG A 69 -29.67 0.32 10.53
CA ARG A 69 -29.72 -1.07 10.02
C ARG A 69 -30.99 -1.41 9.24
N PRO A 70 -32.20 -1.22 9.80
CA PRO A 70 -33.41 -1.55 9.07
C PRO A 70 -33.53 -0.86 7.70
N PRO A 71 -33.28 0.46 7.55
CA PRO A 71 -33.38 1.09 6.24
C PRO A 71 -32.24 0.72 5.29
N ALA A 72 -31.03 0.42 5.77
CA ALA A 72 -29.96 -0.10 4.90
C ALA A 72 -30.34 -1.46 4.29
N MET A 73 -30.94 -2.35 5.09
CA MET A 73 -31.39 -3.67 4.64
C MET A 73 -32.46 -3.59 3.53
N LEU A 74 -33.30 -2.54 3.50
CA LEU A 74 -34.30 -2.35 2.44
C LEU A 74 -33.65 -2.19 1.05
N TYR A 75 -32.41 -1.71 1.00
CA TYR A 75 -31.66 -1.52 -0.24
C TYR A 75 -30.61 -2.62 -0.48
N GLY A 76 -30.51 -3.61 0.41
CA GLY A 76 -29.42 -4.58 0.40
C GLY A 76 -28.05 -3.96 0.71
N TRP A 77 -28.02 -2.78 1.36
CA TRP A 77 -26.78 -2.05 1.61
C TRP A 77 -25.99 -2.60 2.79
N ASN A 78 -24.69 -2.78 2.57
CA ASN A 78 -23.72 -2.93 3.65
C ASN A 78 -23.40 -1.56 4.28
N TYR A 79 -22.63 -1.57 5.37
CA TYR A 79 -22.36 -0.34 6.11
C TYR A 79 -21.56 0.69 5.28
N TYR A 80 -20.66 0.26 4.40
CA TYR A 80 -19.90 1.15 3.53
C TYR A 80 -20.82 1.84 2.52
N GLU A 81 -21.78 1.13 1.93
CA GLU A 81 -22.74 1.71 0.98
C GLU A 81 -23.63 2.79 1.63
N VAL A 82 -23.93 2.66 2.93
CA VAL A 82 -24.59 3.73 3.69
C VAL A 82 -23.70 4.97 3.79
N ILE A 83 -22.40 4.80 4.02
CA ILE A 83 -21.42 5.89 4.10
C ILE A 83 -21.20 6.53 2.73
N ASP A 84 -21.04 5.74 1.67
CA ASP A 84 -20.86 6.23 0.30
C ASP A 84 -22.11 6.97 -0.20
N ASN A 85 -23.32 6.51 0.18
CA ASN A 85 -24.53 7.29 -0.08
C ASN A 85 -24.53 8.66 0.64
N ALA A 86 -23.94 8.74 1.83
CA ALA A 86 -23.84 9.99 2.58
C ALA A 86 -22.76 10.94 2.02
N TYR A 87 -21.60 10.36 1.64
CA TYR A 87 -20.42 11.04 1.11
C TYR A 87 -19.95 10.43 -0.22
N PRO A 88 -20.70 10.61 -1.33
CA PRO A 88 -20.43 9.93 -2.58
C PRO A 88 -19.01 10.12 -3.08
N GLY A 89 -18.27 9.02 -3.23
CA GLY A 89 -16.90 9.00 -3.75
C GLY A 89 -15.85 9.67 -2.87
N LYS A 90 -16.21 10.14 -1.66
CA LYS A 90 -15.28 10.83 -0.77
C LYS A 90 -14.32 9.87 -0.08
N PHE A 91 -14.81 8.67 0.24
CA PHE A 91 -14.01 7.63 0.85
C PHE A 91 -13.92 6.42 -0.07
N LYS A 92 -12.93 5.58 0.16
CA LYS A 92 -12.76 4.28 -0.49
C LYS A 92 -12.91 3.18 0.55
N PRO A 93 -13.42 1.98 0.19
CA PRO A 93 -13.67 0.92 1.18
C PRO A 93 -12.43 0.53 1.98
N TRP A 94 -11.26 0.49 1.34
CA TRP A 94 -9.98 0.15 2.00
C TRP A 94 -9.45 1.22 2.95
N GLN A 95 -10.07 2.39 3.03
CA GLN A 95 -9.73 3.39 4.04
C GLN A 95 -10.36 3.07 5.40
N PHE A 96 -11.40 2.23 5.42
CA PHE A 96 -12.07 1.80 6.64
C PHE A 96 -11.36 0.59 7.26
N GLN A 97 -11.53 0.41 8.57
CA GLN A 97 -10.99 -0.75 9.30
C GLN A 97 -11.52 -2.10 8.81
N GLN A 98 -12.71 -2.08 8.20
CA GLN A 98 -13.33 -3.25 7.59
C GLN A 98 -13.56 -2.93 6.11
N THR A 99 -13.51 -3.93 5.25
CA THR A 99 -14.01 -3.81 3.88
C THR A 99 -15.25 -4.66 3.75
N PRO A 100 -16.18 -4.35 2.82
CA PRO A 100 -17.31 -5.22 2.54
C PRO A 100 -16.89 -6.66 2.23
N ASP A 101 -17.83 -7.61 2.41
CA ASP A 101 -17.60 -9.00 2.04
C ASP A 101 -17.25 -9.11 0.55
N LYS A 102 -16.29 -10.00 0.23
CA LYS A 102 -15.80 -10.26 -1.14
C LYS A 102 -15.20 -9.04 -1.84
N TYR A 103 -14.89 -7.97 -1.10
CA TYR A 103 -14.37 -6.74 -1.68
C TYR A 103 -13.04 -6.94 -2.45
N TRP A 104 -12.25 -7.89 -1.99
CA TRP A 104 -10.93 -8.25 -2.51
C TRP A 104 -10.97 -9.43 -3.50
N ASP A 105 -12.15 -9.93 -3.88
CA ASP A 105 -12.27 -11.15 -4.68
C ASP A 105 -11.98 -10.88 -6.17
N GLY A 106 -11.32 -11.86 -6.80
CA GLY A 106 -11.04 -11.86 -8.23
C GLY A 106 -10.05 -10.78 -8.68
N GLU A 107 -9.96 -10.56 -10.00
CA GLU A 107 -9.00 -9.60 -10.56
C GLU A 107 -9.31 -8.15 -10.22
N GLU A 108 -10.59 -7.81 -10.09
CA GLU A 108 -10.98 -6.48 -9.66
C GLU A 108 -10.54 -6.20 -8.21
N GLY A 109 -10.57 -7.23 -7.35
CA GLY A 109 -10.00 -7.17 -6.01
C GLY A 109 -8.50 -6.88 -6.02
N LYS A 110 -7.73 -7.56 -6.89
CA LYS A 110 -6.29 -7.29 -7.07
C LYS A 110 -6.04 -5.87 -7.56
N ARG A 111 -6.83 -5.39 -8.52
CA ARG A 111 -6.75 -4.01 -9.03
C ARG A 111 -6.98 -2.98 -7.91
N ARG A 112 -8.01 -3.21 -7.08
CA ARG A 112 -8.29 -2.37 -5.90
C ARG A 112 -7.16 -2.43 -4.87
N ALA A 113 -6.54 -3.59 -4.68
CA ALA A 113 -5.42 -3.73 -3.75
C ALA A 113 -4.21 -2.91 -4.21
N ILE A 114 -3.89 -2.96 -5.51
CA ILE A 114 -2.84 -2.13 -6.13
C ILE A 114 -3.18 -0.63 -5.96
N GLU A 115 -4.42 -0.23 -6.24
CA GLU A 115 -4.89 1.15 -6.07
C GLU A 115 -4.79 1.62 -4.60
N ALA A 116 -5.16 0.75 -3.65
CA ALA A 116 -5.08 1.03 -2.23
C ALA A 116 -3.65 1.29 -1.77
N VAL A 117 -2.72 0.42 -2.18
CA VAL A 117 -1.29 0.55 -1.86
C VAL A 117 -0.73 1.83 -2.50
N ARG A 118 -1.01 2.09 -3.78
CA ARG A 118 -0.59 3.31 -4.48
C ARG A 118 -1.07 4.57 -3.76
N TYR A 119 -2.34 4.60 -3.36
CA TYR A 119 -2.91 5.73 -2.61
C TYR A 119 -2.15 5.98 -1.30
N VAL A 120 -1.81 4.92 -0.55
CA VAL A 120 -1.09 5.07 0.71
C VAL A 120 0.33 5.58 0.47
N ILE A 121 1.04 5.07 -0.55
CA ILE A 121 2.38 5.55 -0.93
C ILE A 121 2.33 7.04 -1.33
N GLU A 122 1.48 7.41 -2.29
CA GLU A 122 1.53 8.72 -2.94
C GLU A 122 0.78 9.83 -2.20
N LYS A 123 -0.39 9.50 -1.62
CA LYS A 123 -1.30 10.52 -1.08
C LYS A 123 -1.24 10.59 0.43
N LYS A 124 -1.26 9.43 1.10
CA LYS A 124 -1.26 9.39 2.58
C LYS A 124 0.14 9.65 3.14
N MET A 125 1.14 8.90 2.67
CA MET A 125 2.50 8.94 3.20
C MET A 125 3.44 9.84 2.39
N LYS A 126 3.08 10.12 1.12
CA LYS A 126 3.87 10.93 0.18
C LYS A 126 5.34 10.46 0.15
N ILE A 127 5.53 9.14 0.04
CA ILE A 127 6.86 8.53 0.07
C ILE A 127 7.61 8.93 -1.22
N PRO A 128 8.80 9.55 -1.10
CA PRO A 128 9.66 9.82 -2.26
C PRO A 128 10.05 8.53 -2.99
N MET A 129 10.22 8.58 -4.31
CA MET A 129 10.45 7.41 -5.15
C MET A 129 11.69 6.62 -4.69
N GLU A 130 12.74 7.33 -4.32
CA GLU A 130 14.02 6.82 -3.81
C GLU A 130 13.90 6.09 -2.46
N GLU A 131 12.89 6.40 -1.65
CA GLU A 131 12.65 5.77 -0.35
C GLU A 131 11.73 4.56 -0.43
N ILE A 132 11.06 4.33 -1.57
CA ILE A 132 10.09 3.23 -1.72
C ILE A 132 10.70 1.87 -1.36
N PRO A 133 11.89 1.48 -1.85
CA PRO A 133 12.43 0.14 -1.59
C PRO A 133 12.72 -0.15 -0.12
N SER A 134 13.05 0.89 0.68
CA SER A 134 13.32 0.76 2.11
C SER A 134 12.04 0.87 2.96
N ARG A 135 11.11 1.75 2.57
CA ARG A 135 9.91 2.05 3.35
C ARG A 135 8.73 1.14 3.03
N VAL A 136 8.57 0.68 1.81
CA VAL A 136 7.48 -0.24 1.41
C VAL A 136 7.92 -1.68 1.66
N ASN A 137 7.88 -2.07 2.93
CA ASN A 137 8.23 -3.42 3.40
C ASN A 137 7.03 -4.07 4.13
N PHE A 138 7.21 -5.27 4.69
CA PHE A 138 6.13 -5.96 5.42
C PHE A 138 5.46 -5.11 6.51
N HIS A 139 6.25 -4.32 7.26
CA HIS A 139 5.73 -3.45 8.33
C HIS A 139 4.85 -2.34 7.79
N PHE A 140 5.16 -1.78 6.61
CA PHE A 140 4.32 -0.78 5.94
C PHE A 140 2.90 -1.30 5.70
N PHE A 141 2.76 -2.53 5.18
CA PHE A 141 1.44 -3.11 4.94
C PHE A 141 0.68 -3.35 6.24
N LYS A 142 1.36 -3.83 7.29
CA LYS A 142 0.76 -4.05 8.61
C LYS A 142 0.29 -2.74 9.25
N GLN A 143 1.14 -1.71 9.26
CA GLN A 143 0.86 -0.42 9.91
C GLN A 143 -0.31 0.33 9.25
N HIS A 144 -0.54 0.12 7.96
CA HIS A 144 -1.57 0.83 7.21
C HIS A 144 -2.83 0.01 6.94
N GLY A 145 -3.00 -1.14 7.61
CA GLY A 145 -4.20 -1.98 7.44
C GLY A 145 -4.29 -2.65 6.06
N LEU A 146 -3.19 -2.70 5.31
CA LEU A 146 -3.12 -3.27 3.96
C LEU A 146 -2.71 -4.76 3.98
N GLY A 147 -2.82 -5.45 5.12
CA GLY A 147 -2.47 -6.87 5.24
C GLY A 147 -3.26 -7.79 4.29
N GLY A 148 -4.54 -7.46 4.05
CA GLY A 148 -5.37 -8.17 3.07
C GLY A 148 -4.85 -7.99 1.64
N ALA A 149 -4.53 -6.75 1.25
CA ALA A 149 -3.91 -6.44 -0.04
C ALA A 149 -2.55 -7.14 -0.19
N PHE A 150 -1.72 -7.13 0.86
CA PHE A 150 -0.42 -7.79 0.85
C PHE A 150 -0.52 -9.30 0.63
N THR A 151 -1.51 -9.94 1.27
CA THR A 151 -1.81 -11.37 1.12
C THR A 151 -2.28 -11.68 -0.29
N LEU A 152 -3.25 -10.90 -0.78
CA LEU A 152 -3.85 -11.09 -2.10
C LEU A 152 -2.82 -10.97 -3.23
N LEU A 153 -1.85 -10.08 -3.07
CA LEU A 153 -0.83 -9.79 -4.07
C LEU A 153 0.45 -10.64 -3.91
N GLY A 154 0.39 -11.75 -3.16
CA GLY A 154 1.44 -12.76 -3.16
C GLY A 154 2.60 -12.51 -2.20
N TYR A 155 2.42 -11.68 -1.16
CA TYR A 155 3.40 -11.46 -0.08
C TYR A 155 4.77 -10.92 -0.49
N SER A 156 4.87 -10.24 -1.65
CA SER A 156 6.13 -9.63 -2.10
C SER A 156 5.98 -8.11 -2.22
N PRO A 157 6.64 -7.31 -1.36
CA PRO A 157 6.64 -5.86 -1.50
C PRO A 157 7.13 -5.41 -2.87
N PHE A 158 8.18 -6.05 -3.40
CA PHE A 158 8.69 -5.77 -4.73
C PHE A 158 7.62 -6.02 -5.81
N GLN A 159 6.96 -7.17 -5.85
CA GLN A 159 5.96 -7.45 -6.90
C GLN A 159 4.80 -6.47 -6.86
N ILE A 160 4.39 -6.04 -5.66
CA ILE A 160 3.35 -5.02 -5.49
C ILE A 160 3.83 -3.68 -6.04
N VAL A 161 5.05 -3.27 -5.68
CA VAL A 161 5.62 -2.01 -6.18
C VAL A 161 5.84 -2.06 -7.69
N GLU A 162 6.29 -3.19 -8.25
CA GLU A 162 6.43 -3.41 -9.70
C GLU A 162 5.09 -3.30 -10.41
N ALA A 163 4.01 -3.81 -9.82
CA ALA A 163 2.67 -3.63 -10.37
C ALA A 163 2.18 -2.16 -10.33
N ILE A 164 2.68 -1.36 -9.39
CA ILE A 164 2.33 0.06 -9.25
C ILE A 164 3.18 0.93 -10.18
N TYR A 165 4.49 0.66 -10.26
CA TYR A 165 5.51 1.40 -10.99
C TYR A 165 6.36 0.44 -11.87
N PRO A 166 5.80 -0.07 -12.98
CA PRO A 166 6.47 -1.08 -13.79
C PRO A 166 7.82 -0.62 -14.33
N GLY A 167 8.85 -1.45 -14.17
CA GLY A 167 10.20 -1.23 -14.69
C GLY A 167 11.01 -0.13 -14.00
N ILE A 168 10.44 0.58 -13.03
CA ILE A 168 11.11 1.67 -12.29
C ILE A 168 12.09 1.13 -11.27
N PHE A 169 11.74 0.03 -10.62
CA PHE A 169 12.55 -0.57 -9.56
C PHE A 169 13.16 -1.90 -10.01
N ARG A 170 14.21 -2.31 -9.30
CA ARG A 170 14.82 -3.62 -9.41
C ARG A 170 14.61 -4.40 -8.13
N PRO A 171 14.46 -5.74 -8.21
CA PRO A 171 14.20 -6.56 -7.03
C PRO A 171 15.26 -6.40 -5.94
N TRP A 172 16.53 -6.24 -6.33
CA TRP A 172 17.68 -6.14 -5.43
C TRP A 172 17.69 -4.85 -4.57
N GLN A 173 16.91 -3.83 -4.95
CA GLN A 173 16.81 -2.58 -4.20
C GLN A 173 16.00 -2.73 -2.90
N PHE A 174 15.20 -3.79 -2.78
CA PHE A 174 14.33 -4.01 -1.62
C PHE A 174 15.06 -4.78 -0.52
N ALA A 175 14.81 -4.41 0.74
CA ALA A 175 15.40 -5.08 1.91
C ALA A 175 15.10 -6.59 1.95
N HIS A 176 13.93 -7.00 1.44
CA HIS A 176 13.57 -8.39 1.25
C HIS A 176 13.42 -8.69 -0.23
N VAL A 177 14.48 -9.24 -0.83
CA VAL A 177 14.49 -9.61 -2.24
C VAL A 177 13.71 -10.91 -2.51
N PRO A 178 13.15 -11.10 -3.72
CA PRO A 178 12.51 -12.37 -4.10
C PRO A 178 13.48 -13.56 -4.05
N MET A 179 12.93 -14.78 -3.94
CA MET A 179 13.70 -16.02 -4.02
C MET A 179 14.52 -16.05 -5.31
N ASN A 180 15.79 -16.47 -5.22
CA ASN A 180 16.75 -16.52 -6.33
C ASN A 180 17.17 -15.16 -6.92
N CYS A 181 16.84 -14.01 -6.32
CA CYS A 181 17.30 -12.69 -6.79
C CYS A 181 18.82 -12.67 -7.03
N TRP A 182 19.58 -13.23 -6.09
CA TRP A 182 21.05 -13.31 -6.14
C TRP A 182 21.60 -14.50 -6.94
N LYS A 183 20.78 -15.10 -7.81
CA LYS A 183 21.28 -16.04 -8.85
C LYS A 183 21.33 -15.39 -10.23
N ASN A 184 20.75 -14.19 -10.38
CA ASN A 184 20.78 -13.44 -11.62
C ASN A 184 22.05 -12.58 -11.65
N GLU A 185 22.94 -12.85 -12.61
CA GLU A 185 24.21 -12.14 -12.77
C GLU A 185 24.05 -10.64 -13.07
N GLU A 186 23.02 -10.25 -13.82
CA GLU A 186 22.69 -8.85 -14.08
C GLU A 186 22.35 -8.12 -12.78
N TYR A 187 21.50 -8.71 -11.93
CA TYR A 187 21.14 -8.13 -10.64
C TYR A 187 22.31 -8.06 -9.67
N ILE A 188 23.18 -9.08 -9.65
CA ILE A 188 24.40 -9.03 -8.85
C ILE A 188 25.27 -7.87 -9.30
N ARG A 189 25.49 -7.71 -10.61
CA ARG A 189 26.31 -6.63 -11.18
C ARG A 189 25.71 -5.26 -10.90
N GLU A 190 24.44 -5.03 -11.22
CA GLU A 190 23.76 -3.76 -10.95
C GLU A 190 23.83 -3.37 -9.45
N ALA A 191 23.58 -4.35 -8.56
CA ALA A 191 23.64 -4.12 -7.12
C ALA A 191 25.06 -3.82 -6.63
N MET A 192 26.06 -4.56 -7.14
CA MET A 192 27.46 -4.31 -6.82
C MET A 192 27.91 -2.95 -7.33
N ASP A 193 27.58 -2.56 -8.55
CA ASP A 193 27.98 -1.26 -9.11
C ASP A 193 27.34 -0.10 -8.35
N ASN A 194 26.06 -0.23 -8.00
CA ASN A 194 25.39 0.73 -7.13
C ASN A 194 26.11 0.83 -5.77
N PHE A 195 26.40 -0.31 -5.14
CA PHE A 195 27.08 -0.36 -3.86
C PHE A 195 28.48 0.26 -3.90
N LEU A 196 29.30 -0.11 -4.87
CA LEU A 196 30.69 0.33 -4.96
C LEU A 196 30.80 1.81 -5.35
N PHE A 197 30.03 2.25 -6.35
CA PHE A 197 30.25 3.56 -6.96
C PHE A 197 29.26 4.62 -6.48
N LYS A 198 28.02 4.23 -6.17
CA LYS A 198 27.00 5.19 -5.70
C LYS A 198 26.94 5.32 -4.19
N GLN A 199 27.16 4.23 -3.45
CA GLN A 199 27.07 4.23 -1.98
C GLN A 199 28.43 4.42 -1.31
N LEU A 200 29.45 3.68 -1.74
CA LEU A 200 30.82 3.80 -1.21
C LEU A 200 31.67 4.85 -1.93
N HIS A 201 31.19 5.37 -3.06
CA HIS A 201 31.86 6.41 -3.85
C HIS A 201 33.28 6.05 -4.30
N PHE A 202 33.56 4.77 -4.53
CA PHE A 202 34.81 4.39 -5.19
C PHE A 202 34.82 4.91 -6.63
N SER A 203 36.00 5.27 -7.12
CA SER A 203 36.22 5.81 -8.46
C SER A 203 36.35 4.72 -9.53
N SER A 204 36.69 3.49 -9.14
CA SER A 204 36.92 2.37 -10.07
C SER A 204 36.85 1.01 -9.37
N TYR A 205 36.72 -0.07 -10.15
CA TYR A 205 36.87 -1.43 -9.63
C TYR A 205 38.26 -1.68 -9.02
N HIS A 206 39.31 -1.02 -9.51
CA HIS A 206 40.65 -1.14 -8.95
C HIS A 206 40.70 -0.60 -7.51
N GLU A 207 40.12 0.58 -7.29
CA GLU A 207 40.01 1.15 -5.95
C GLU A 207 39.14 0.26 -5.04
N ALA A 208 38.00 -0.20 -5.54
CA ALA A 208 37.13 -1.12 -4.82
C ALA A 208 37.84 -2.41 -4.41
N PHE A 209 38.67 -2.98 -5.29
CA PHE A 209 39.44 -4.19 -5.00
C PHE A 209 40.37 -4.02 -3.79
N LEU A 210 40.99 -2.84 -3.65
CA LEU A 210 41.94 -2.52 -2.57
C LEU A 210 41.22 -2.16 -1.26
N GLN A 211 40.13 -1.42 -1.34
CA GLN A 211 39.52 -0.76 -0.17
C GLN A 211 38.26 -1.46 0.37
N LEU A 212 37.58 -2.30 -0.42
CA LEU A 212 36.34 -2.96 0.00
C LEU A 212 36.58 -3.95 1.14
N LYS A 213 35.80 -3.80 2.21
CA LYS A 213 35.85 -4.64 3.42
C LYS A 213 34.55 -5.39 3.60
N ARG A 214 34.63 -6.51 4.32
CA ARG A 214 33.45 -7.29 4.73
C ARG A 214 32.44 -6.46 5.53
N SER A 215 32.92 -5.54 6.38
CA SER A 215 32.04 -4.69 7.20
C SER A 215 31.10 -3.84 6.35
N HIS A 216 31.56 -3.34 5.20
CA HIS A 216 30.71 -2.52 4.33
C HIS A 216 29.43 -3.24 3.89
N PHE A 217 29.48 -4.55 3.64
CA PHE A 217 28.26 -5.31 3.31
C PHE A 217 27.26 -5.34 4.46
N THR A 218 27.73 -5.37 5.71
CA THR A 218 26.85 -5.30 6.89
C THR A 218 26.30 -3.89 7.07
N ASP A 219 27.17 -2.89 6.98
CA ASP A 219 26.83 -1.47 7.21
C ASP A 219 25.75 -0.98 6.23
N PHE A 220 25.80 -1.48 4.98
CA PHE A 220 24.84 -1.15 3.92
C PHE A 220 23.73 -2.20 3.72
N GLN A 221 23.55 -3.14 4.67
CA GLN A 221 22.49 -4.16 4.64
C GLN A 221 22.51 -5.10 3.41
N LEU A 222 23.69 -5.29 2.80
CA LEU A 222 23.93 -6.18 1.66
C LEU A 222 24.43 -7.57 2.07
N THR A 223 24.13 -8.00 3.30
CA THR A 223 24.52 -9.32 3.83
C THR A 223 23.91 -10.46 3.02
N GLY A 224 22.68 -10.29 2.54
CA GLY A 224 22.01 -11.27 1.67
C GLY A 224 22.72 -11.46 0.33
N LEU A 225 23.14 -10.36 -0.32
CA LEU A 225 23.96 -10.41 -1.54
C LEU A 225 25.29 -11.12 -1.25
N PHE A 226 25.98 -10.69 -0.19
CA PHE A 226 27.27 -11.26 0.19
C PHE A 226 27.20 -12.77 0.48
N GLN A 227 26.14 -13.20 1.16
CA GLN A 227 25.93 -14.60 1.48
C GLN A 227 25.56 -15.43 0.24
N MET A 228 24.58 -14.96 -0.53
CA MET A 228 23.97 -15.78 -1.58
C MET A 228 24.74 -15.78 -2.90
N ALA A 229 25.37 -14.65 -3.26
CA ALA A 229 26.15 -14.54 -4.49
C ALA A 229 27.63 -14.89 -4.28
N PHE A 230 28.16 -14.69 -3.07
CA PHE A 230 29.60 -14.80 -2.81
C PHE A 230 29.96 -15.75 -1.66
N ASP A 231 29.02 -16.59 -1.19
CA ASP A 231 29.21 -17.56 -0.10
C ASP A 231 29.75 -16.97 1.20
N SER A 232 29.50 -15.67 1.44
CA SER A 232 30.09 -14.90 2.54
C SER A 232 31.63 -14.86 2.54
N ARG A 233 32.26 -14.99 1.36
CA ARG A 233 33.72 -15.01 1.20
C ARG A 233 34.21 -13.79 0.42
N MET A 234 35.04 -12.96 1.05
CA MET A 234 35.67 -11.81 0.37
C MET A 234 36.55 -12.23 -0.81
N ASN A 235 37.11 -13.44 -0.80
CA ASN A 235 37.87 -13.95 -1.96
C ASN A 235 37.00 -14.13 -3.20
N ASN A 236 35.73 -14.55 -3.04
CA ASN A 236 34.79 -14.67 -4.14
C ASN A 236 34.41 -13.28 -4.68
N VAL A 237 34.18 -12.30 -3.79
CA VAL A 237 33.96 -10.90 -4.18
C VAL A 237 35.15 -10.33 -4.95
N ARG A 238 36.38 -10.56 -4.46
CA ARG A 238 37.61 -10.10 -5.14
C ARG A 238 37.79 -10.74 -6.51
N LYS A 239 37.50 -12.04 -6.63
CA LYS A 239 37.54 -12.73 -7.92
C LYS A 239 36.54 -12.10 -8.90
N TRP A 240 35.32 -11.84 -8.45
CA TRP A 240 34.29 -11.18 -9.25
C TRP A 240 34.70 -9.77 -9.70
N ILE A 241 35.26 -8.95 -8.80
CA ILE A 241 35.79 -7.60 -9.15
C ILE A 241 36.91 -7.71 -10.19
N ASN A 242 37.81 -8.69 -10.05
CA ASN A 242 38.91 -8.91 -10.99
C ASN A 242 38.42 -9.35 -12.38
N GLU A 243 37.36 -10.15 -12.44
CA GLU A 243 36.69 -10.51 -13.70
C GLU A 243 36.11 -9.26 -14.39
N GLN A 244 35.56 -8.29 -13.63
CA GLN A 244 35.07 -7.04 -14.23
C GLN A 244 36.21 -6.16 -14.77
N LEU A 245 37.36 -6.11 -14.07
CA LEU A 245 38.55 -5.39 -14.55
C LEU A 245 39.01 -5.92 -15.91
N ASN A 246 39.14 -7.24 -16.04
CA ASN A 246 39.59 -7.88 -17.29
C ASN A 246 38.61 -7.69 -18.45
N ASN A 247 37.30 -7.74 -18.18
CA ASN A 247 36.29 -7.51 -19.23
C ASN A 247 36.26 -6.05 -19.71
N THR A 248 36.61 -5.10 -18.85
CA THR A 248 36.66 -3.66 -19.22
C THR A 248 37.86 -3.37 -20.13
N ASP A 249 38.99 -4.05 -19.88
CA ASP A 249 40.19 -3.94 -20.72
C ASP A 249 39.97 -4.53 -22.12
N ASP A 250 39.23 -5.64 -22.24
CA ASP A 250 38.88 -6.23 -23.54
C ASP A 250 37.92 -5.32 -24.34
N GLU A 251 36.90 -4.71 -23.73
CA GLU A 251 36.00 -3.77 -24.41
C GLU A 251 36.72 -2.50 -24.91
N LEU A 252 37.70 -1.99 -24.16
CA LEU A 252 38.57 -0.90 -24.60
C LEU A 252 39.52 -1.33 -25.72
N PHE A 253 39.94 -2.59 -25.76
CA PHE A 253 40.79 -3.12 -26.83
C PHE A 253 40.05 -3.20 -28.17
N TYR A 254 38.77 -3.58 -28.16
CA TYR A 254 37.94 -3.63 -29.37
C TYR A 254 37.46 -2.25 -29.86
N MET A 255 37.29 -1.26 -28.96
CA MET A 255 36.96 0.12 -29.37
C MET A 255 38.15 0.93 -29.91
N ASN A 256 39.38 0.43 -29.80
CA ASN A 256 40.60 1.07 -30.33
C ASN A 256 41.11 0.42 -31.63
N LEU A 257 40.33 -0.48 -32.25
CA LEU A 257 40.68 -1.19 -33.49
C LEU A 257 39.86 -0.73 -34.72
N ASP A 258 39.05 0.33 -34.59
CA ASP A 258 38.35 0.99 -35.70
C ASP A 258 38.98 2.35 -36.06
#